data_AF-A0A524DW44-F1
#
_entry.id   AF-A0A524DW44-F1
#
_cell.length_a   1.000
_cell.length_b   1.000
_cell.length_c   1.000
_cell.angle_alpha   90.00
_cell.angle_beta   90.00
_cell.angle_gamma   90.00
#
_symmetry.space_group_name_H-M   'P 1'
#
loop_
_entity.id
_entity.type
_entity.pdbx_description
1 polymer ?
#
loop_
_entity_poly.entity_id
_entity_poly.type
_entity_poly.pdbx_seq_one_letter_code
_entity_poly.pdbx_strand_id
1 'polypeptide(L)'
;MDQYVESILASKGVSKVMWGLQYYLKFVGNDDLVRYAGQIRGKKIRKKRRPFKLEKFRGVNMDSMKKLAQIGIVTVDDMLESGNTRSKRQSLSKKTGIELKEILEHAKLSDLARLGGVRSIRGRLYHDAGVDCVEKIASLKDGEELIEITSAFIDRSGFDGIPPTPKEAANAVKDARKLPIVLEL
;
A
#
# COMPACT_ATOMS: atom_id res chain seq x y z
N MET A 1 -9.97 35.58 -8.63
CA MET A 1 -9.58 34.47 -9.53
C MET A 1 -9.46 33.15 -8.75
N ASP A 2 -8.84 33.16 -7.56
CA ASP A 2 -8.62 31.96 -6.75
C ASP A 2 -9.91 31.25 -6.28
N GLN A 3 -10.93 31.99 -5.84
CA GLN A 3 -12.23 31.39 -5.46
C GLN A 3 -12.92 30.64 -6.62
N TYR A 4 -12.77 31.13 -7.85
CA TYR A 4 -13.34 30.47 -9.03
C TYR A 4 -12.60 29.18 -9.35
N VAL A 5 -11.27 29.21 -9.31
CA VAL A 5 -10.43 28.01 -9.49
C VAL A 5 -10.75 26.97 -8.40
N GLU A 6 -10.87 27.38 -7.14
CA GLU A 6 -11.26 26.48 -6.05
C GLU A 6 -12.66 25.87 -6.25
N SER A 7 -13.64 26.65 -6.72
CA SER A 7 -14.98 26.13 -7.03
C SER A 7 -14.95 25.07 -8.15
N ILE A 8 -14.13 25.29 -9.18
CA ILE A 8 -13.94 24.31 -10.26
C ILE A 8 -13.28 23.07 -9.69
N LEU A 9 -12.21 23.22 -8.92
CA LEU A 9 -11.52 22.11 -8.28
C LEU A 9 -12.43 21.36 -7.29
N ALA A 10 -13.42 22.02 -6.68
CA ALA A 10 -14.40 21.40 -5.80
C ALA A 10 -15.45 20.56 -6.55
N SER A 11 -15.74 20.88 -7.82
CA SER A 11 -16.85 20.32 -8.58
C SER A 11 -16.82 18.79 -8.77
N LYS A 12 -17.99 18.20 -9.06
CA LYS A 12 -18.13 16.79 -9.42
C LYS A 12 -17.53 16.59 -10.83
N GLY A 13 -16.72 15.55 -11.00
CA GLY A 13 -16.13 15.21 -12.31
C GLY A 13 -14.72 15.73 -12.57
N VAL A 14 -14.18 16.60 -11.71
CA VAL A 14 -12.80 17.14 -11.81
C VAL A 14 -11.77 16.05 -12.01
N SER A 15 -11.89 14.91 -11.32
CA SER A 15 -10.95 13.79 -11.48
C SER A 15 -10.91 13.22 -12.90
N LYS A 16 -12.03 13.24 -13.63
CA LYS A 16 -12.12 12.77 -15.02
C LYS A 16 -11.55 13.83 -15.98
N VAL A 17 -11.85 15.10 -15.73
CA VAL A 17 -11.30 16.24 -16.48
C VAL A 17 -9.77 16.29 -16.34
N MET A 18 -9.26 16.23 -15.12
CA MET A 18 -7.81 16.20 -14.86
C MET A 18 -7.13 15.00 -15.53
N TRP A 19 -7.81 13.85 -15.63
CA TRP A 19 -7.27 12.70 -16.36
C TRP A 19 -7.14 12.97 -17.86
N GLY A 20 -8.17 13.51 -18.50
CA GLY A 20 -8.09 13.90 -19.92
C GLY A 20 -7.06 15.00 -20.16
N LEU A 21 -6.99 15.98 -19.27
CA LEU A 21 -6.01 17.06 -19.33
C LEU A 21 -4.57 16.54 -19.23
N GLN A 22 -4.31 15.54 -18.37
CA GLN A 22 -2.99 14.89 -18.31
C GLN A 22 -2.55 14.28 -19.65
N TYR A 23 -3.47 13.68 -20.41
CA TYR A 23 -3.14 13.15 -21.75
C TYR A 23 -2.79 14.25 -22.73
N TYR A 24 -3.60 15.30 -22.78
CA TYR A 24 -3.34 16.45 -23.64
C TYR A 24 -2.00 17.13 -23.30
N LEU A 25 -1.76 17.42 -22.02
CA LEU A 25 -0.51 18.05 -21.57
C LEU A 25 0.72 17.19 -21.85
N LYS A 26 0.59 15.87 -21.70
CA LYS A 26 1.65 14.93 -22.07
C LYS A 26 1.91 14.94 -23.58
N PHE A 27 0.87 15.01 -24.39
CA PHE A 27 0.99 15.12 -25.85
C PHE A 27 1.71 16.41 -26.27
N VAL A 28 1.42 17.53 -25.60
CA VAL A 28 2.07 18.83 -25.85
C VAL A 28 3.47 18.93 -25.19
N GLY A 29 3.91 17.90 -24.46
CA GLY A 29 5.24 17.85 -23.85
C GLY A 29 5.40 18.72 -22.59
N ASN A 30 4.32 19.06 -21.89
CA ASN A 30 4.36 19.87 -20.68
C ASN A 30 4.30 19.01 -19.40
N ASP A 31 5.45 18.46 -19.00
CA ASP A 31 5.55 17.53 -17.88
C ASP A 31 5.21 18.15 -16.51
N ASP A 32 5.47 19.44 -16.32
CA ASP A 32 5.12 20.13 -15.08
C ASP A 32 3.62 20.21 -14.86
N LEU A 33 2.86 20.57 -15.90
CA LEU A 33 1.40 20.59 -15.82
C LEU A 33 0.82 19.18 -15.74
N VAL A 34 1.44 18.16 -16.35
CA VAL A 34 1.06 16.74 -16.16
C VAL A 34 1.15 16.35 -14.69
N ARG A 35 2.25 16.72 -14.02
CA ARG A 35 2.48 16.48 -12.60
C ARG A 35 1.44 17.21 -11.75
N TYR A 36 1.18 18.49 -12.03
CA TYR A 36 0.22 19.30 -11.30
C TYR A 36 -1.23 18.78 -11.42
N ALA A 37 -1.69 18.49 -12.64
CA ALA A 37 -2.99 17.87 -12.89
C ALA A 37 -3.12 16.51 -12.18
N GLY A 38 -2.01 15.75 -12.14
CA GLY A 38 -1.91 14.49 -11.40
C GLY A 38 -2.07 14.65 -9.90
N GLN A 39 -1.47 15.68 -9.30
CA GLN A 39 -1.63 15.99 -7.88
C GLN A 39 -3.08 16.35 -7.54
N ILE A 40 -3.74 17.19 -8.34
CA ILE A 40 -5.14 17.56 -8.15
C ILE A 40 -6.04 16.31 -8.19
N ARG A 41 -5.88 15.49 -9.24
CA ARG A 41 -6.61 14.24 -9.38
C ARG A 41 -6.34 13.29 -8.22
N GLY A 42 -5.07 13.16 -7.82
CA GLY A 42 -4.62 12.32 -6.72
C GLY A 42 -5.26 12.70 -5.39
N LYS A 43 -5.30 14.00 -5.04
CA LYS A 43 -5.98 14.51 -3.83
C LYS A 43 -7.46 14.13 -3.81
N LYS A 44 -8.17 14.29 -4.93
CA LYS A 44 -9.60 13.91 -5.05
C LYS A 44 -9.82 12.41 -4.93
N ILE A 45 -8.99 11.60 -5.57
CA ILE A 45 -9.09 10.13 -5.50
C ILE A 45 -8.81 9.66 -4.08
N ARG A 46 -7.79 10.20 -3.40
CA ARG A 46 -7.47 9.87 -2.01
C ARG A 46 -8.65 10.15 -1.07
N LYS A 47 -9.30 11.32 -1.18
CA LYS A 47 -10.47 11.66 -0.37
C LYS A 47 -11.67 10.72 -0.56
N LYS A 48 -11.77 10.06 -1.72
CA LYS A 48 -12.85 9.10 -2.03
C LYS A 48 -12.44 7.63 -1.81
N ARG A 49 -11.16 7.34 -1.60
CA ARG A 49 -10.71 5.96 -1.43
C ARG A 49 -11.23 5.45 -0.09
N ARG A 50 -11.90 4.30 -0.13
CA ARG A 50 -12.17 3.54 1.09
C ARG A 50 -10.83 2.97 1.57
N PRO A 51 -10.44 3.20 2.83
CA PRO A 51 -9.21 2.65 3.37
C PRO A 51 -9.29 1.11 3.36
N PHE A 52 -8.14 0.46 3.13
CA PHE A 52 -8.09 -0.99 3.07
C PHE A 52 -8.09 -1.55 4.48
N LYS A 53 -9.04 -2.44 4.76
CA LYS A 53 -9.21 -3.04 6.09
C LYS A 53 -8.24 -4.21 6.30
N LEU A 54 -7.72 -4.34 7.50
CA LEU A 54 -6.79 -5.43 7.87
C LEU A 54 -7.42 -6.82 7.70
N GLU A 55 -8.70 -6.96 8.04
CA GLU A 55 -9.48 -8.21 7.91
C GLU A 55 -9.52 -8.79 6.48
N LYS A 56 -9.16 -8.00 5.47
CA LYS A 56 -9.19 -8.42 4.05
C LYS A 56 -7.88 -9.08 3.59
N PHE A 57 -6.85 -9.09 4.43
CA PHE A 57 -5.66 -9.90 4.16
C PHE A 57 -5.98 -11.39 4.27
N ARG A 58 -5.30 -12.21 3.46
CA ARG A 58 -5.46 -13.67 3.51
C ARG A 58 -4.73 -14.21 4.74
N GLY A 59 -5.38 -15.10 5.49
CA GLY A 59 -4.77 -15.82 6.60
C GLY A 59 -4.60 -15.02 7.90
N VAL A 60 -5.17 -13.81 8.00
CA VAL A 60 -5.15 -13.05 9.27
C VAL A 60 -6.12 -13.66 10.29
N ASN A 61 -5.73 -13.61 11.56
CA ASN A 61 -6.59 -14.08 12.65
C ASN A 61 -7.73 -13.09 12.90
N MET A 62 -8.97 -13.53 12.69
CA MET A 62 -10.16 -12.70 12.84
C MET A 62 -10.40 -12.25 14.29
N ASP A 63 -9.96 -13.01 15.29
CA ASP A 63 -10.12 -12.60 16.70
C ASP A 63 -9.16 -11.47 17.05
N SER A 64 -7.94 -11.50 16.53
CA SER A 64 -7.01 -10.37 16.61
C SER A 64 -7.53 -9.14 15.88
N MET A 65 -8.17 -9.30 14.71
CA MET A 65 -8.81 -8.19 14.00
C MET A 65 -9.93 -7.55 14.81
N LYS A 66 -10.76 -8.35 15.49
CA LYS A 66 -11.82 -7.83 16.38
C LYS A 66 -11.23 -7.03 17.55
N LYS A 67 -10.18 -7.55 18.19
CA LYS A 67 -9.49 -6.85 19.31
C LYS A 67 -8.88 -5.52 18.86
N LEU A 68 -8.25 -5.48 17.68
CA LEU A 68 -7.73 -4.25 17.10
C LEU A 68 -8.86 -3.25 16.75
N ALA A 69 -9.96 -3.74 16.19
CA ALA A 69 -11.11 -2.90 15.86
C ALA A 69 -11.76 -2.28 17.10
N GLN A 70 -11.78 -2.97 18.25
CA GLN A 70 -12.29 -2.42 19.52
C GLN A 70 -11.50 -1.21 20.02
N ILE A 71 -10.21 -1.12 19.69
CA ILE A 71 -9.35 0.02 20.03
C ILE A 71 -9.23 1.02 18.86
N GLY A 72 -10.06 0.90 17.82
CA GLY A 72 -10.12 1.82 16.69
C GLY A 72 -9.14 1.52 15.54
N ILE A 73 -8.40 0.41 15.59
CA ILE A 73 -7.46 0.02 14.53
C ILE A 73 -8.15 -0.95 13.57
N VAL A 74 -8.62 -0.44 12.43
CA VAL A 74 -9.39 -1.24 11.46
C VAL A 74 -8.67 -1.35 10.11
N THR A 75 -7.88 -0.34 9.77
CA THR A 75 -7.30 -0.18 8.45
C THR A 75 -5.78 -0.28 8.46
N VAL A 76 -5.19 -0.46 7.28
CA VAL A 76 -3.72 -0.49 7.11
C VAL A 76 -3.07 0.81 7.54
N ASP A 77 -3.74 1.94 7.34
CA ASP A 77 -3.24 3.26 7.73
C ASP A 77 -3.23 3.37 9.27
N ASP A 78 -4.31 2.97 9.94
CA ASP A 78 -4.40 2.95 11.41
C ASP A 78 -3.33 2.05 12.04
N MET A 79 -3.10 0.89 11.41
CA MET A 79 -2.12 -0.10 11.89
C MET A 79 -0.69 0.43 11.74
N LEU A 80 -0.37 1.08 10.63
CA LEU A 80 0.94 1.70 10.45
C LEU A 80 1.15 2.84 11.45
N GLU A 81 0.15 3.71 11.62
CA GLU A 81 0.25 4.80 12.59
C GLU A 81 0.46 4.29 14.03
N SER A 82 -0.23 3.19 14.37
CA SER A 82 -0.21 2.61 15.72
C SER A 82 0.88 1.56 15.94
N GLY A 83 1.56 1.08 14.90
CA GLY A 83 2.43 -0.10 14.95
C GLY A 83 3.75 0.04 14.19
N ASN A 84 4.07 1.23 13.67
CA ASN A 84 5.30 1.42 12.89
C ASN A 84 6.60 1.28 13.69
N THR A 85 6.60 1.49 15.00
CA THR A 85 7.80 1.36 15.85
C THR A 85 7.72 0.17 16.78
N ARG A 86 8.88 -0.34 17.23
CA ARG A 86 8.95 -1.47 18.16
C ARG A 86 8.23 -1.18 19.47
N SER A 87 8.42 0.03 20.02
CA SER A 87 7.77 0.48 21.25
C SER A 87 6.25 0.54 21.13
N LYS A 88 5.75 1.04 19.99
CA LYS A 88 4.31 1.10 19.70
C LYS A 88 3.72 -0.31 19.59
N ARG A 89 4.39 -1.24 18.90
CA ARG A 89 3.96 -2.64 18.80
C ARG A 89 3.90 -3.33 20.16
N GLN A 90 4.89 -3.11 21.03
CA GLN A 90 4.88 -3.62 22.40
C GLN A 90 3.70 -3.06 23.21
N SER A 91 3.42 -1.77 23.04
CA SER A 91 2.27 -1.12 23.68
C SER A 91 0.94 -1.70 23.20
N LEU A 92 0.81 -1.95 21.89
CA LEU A 92 -0.36 -2.63 21.32
C LEU A 92 -0.51 -4.04 21.88
N SER A 93 0.57 -4.81 21.91
CA SER A 93 0.57 -6.19 22.43
C SER A 93 0.07 -6.25 23.87
N LYS A 94 0.55 -5.35 24.73
CA LYS A 94 0.08 -5.24 26.12
C LYS A 94 -1.40 -4.84 26.23
N LYS A 95 -1.88 -3.96 25.35
CA LYS A 95 -3.27 -3.47 25.38
C LYS A 95 -4.28 -4.49 24.86
N THR A 96 -3.93 -5.24 23.82
CA THR A 96 -4.85 -6.17 23.13
C THR A 96 -4.66 -7.62 23.56
N GLY A 97 -3.53 -7.94 24.19
CA GLY A 97 -3.13 -9.32 24.46
C GLY A 97 -2.81 -10.14 23.20
N ILE A 98 -2.56 -9.47 22.07
CA ILE A 98 -2.11 -10.11 20.83
C ILE A 98 -0.59 -10.28 20.90
N GLU A 99 -0.08 -11.41 20.40
CA GLU A 99 1.36 -11.67 20.37
C GLU A 99 2.10 -10.60 19.54
N LEU A 100 3.29 -10.23 19.99
CA LEU A 100 4.12 -9.23 19.30
C LEU A 100 4.44 -9.63 17.86
N LYS A 101 4.64 -10.94 17.61
CA LYS A 101 4.91 -11.50 16.29
C LYS A 101 3.75 -11.25 15.32
N GLU A 102 2.52 -11.47 15.79
CA GLU A 102 1.33 -11.25 14.98
C GLU A 102 1.10 -9.74 14.72
N ILE A 103 1.33 -8.88 15.71
CA ILE A 103 1.26 -7.42 15.50
C ILE A 103 2.30 -6.96 14.47
N LEU A 104 3.50 -7.54 14.49
CA LEU A 104 4.53 -7.25 13.50
C LEU A 104 4.11 -7.70 12.10
N GLU A 105 3.50 -8.88 11.96
CA GLU A 105 2.92 -9.34 10.69
C GLU A 105 1.87 -8.36 10.16
N HIS A 106 0.93 -7.91 11.00
CA HIS A 106 -0.09 -6.93 10.61
C HIS A 106 0.53 -5.59 10.18
N ALA A 107 1.58 -5.13 10.88
CA ALA A 107 2.30 -3.91 10.52
C ALA A 107 3.05 -4.05 9.18
N LYS A 108 3.70 -5.21 8.94
CA LYS A 108 4.39 -5.55 7.68
C LYS A 108 3.43 -5.64 6.49
N LEU A 109 2.32 -6.35 6.64
CA LEU A 109 1.25 -6.42 5.63
C LEU A 109 0.69 -5.02 5.32
N SER A 110 0.54 -4.19 6.35
CA SER A 110 0.08 -2.80 6.18
C SER A 110 1.11 -1.94 5.45
N ASP A 111 2.40 -2.10 5.73
CA ASP A 111 3.48 -1.43 5.01
C ASP A 111 3.48 -1.82 3.53
N LEU A 112 3.39 -3.13 3.23
CA LEU A 112 3.25 -3.63 1.86
C LEU A 112 2.04 -3.04 1.13
N ALA A 113 0.91 -2.84 1.82
CA ALA A 113 -0.30 -2.28 1.21
C ALA A 113 -0.20 -0.81 0.78
N ARG A 114 0.91 -0.13 1.11
CA ARG A 114 1.24 1.18 0.58
C ARG A 114 1.60 1.13 -0.91
N LEU A 115 2.06 -0.02 -1.39
CA LEU A 115 2.37 -0.25 -2.81
C LEU A 115 1.09 -0.40 -3.64
N GLY A 116 1.08 0.19 -4.82
CA GLY A 116 -0.05 0.11 -5.74
C GLY A 116 -0.32 -1.34 -6.17
N GLY A 117 -1.52 -1.84 -5.89
CA GLY A 117 -1.92 -3.20 -6.30
C GLY A 117 -1.48 -4.31 -5.35
N VAL A 118 -0.74 -4.00 -4.29
CA VAL A 118 -0.35 -4.97 -3.24
C VAL A 118 -1.37 -4.90 -2.12
N ARG A 119 -2.25 -5.90 -2.02
CA ARG A 119 -3.32 -6.02 -1.00
C ARG A 119 -3.62 -7.49 -0.76
N SER A 120 -4.59 -7.79 0.09
CA SER A 120 -5.24 -9.11 0.22
C SER A 120 -4.28 -10.29 -0.06
N ILE A 121 -4.48 -11.02 -1.17
CA ILE A 121 -3.66 -12.17 -1.56
C ILE A 121 -2.22 -11.81 -1.95
N ARG A 122 -2.00 -10.68 -2.62
CA ARG A 122 -0.67 -10.27 -3.11
C ARG A 122 0.23 -9.80 -1.97
N GLY A 123 -0.32 -9.07 -1.02
CA GLY A 123 0.39 -8.68 0.21
C GLY A 123 0.78 -9.90 1.04
N ARG A 124 -0.13 -10.88 1.15
CA ARG A 124 0.16 -12.16 1.82
C ARG A 124 1.26 -12.96 1.10
N LEU A 125 1.18 -13.06 -0.22
CA LEU A 125 2.21 -13.72 -1.04
C LEU A 125 3.60 -13.11 -0.80
N TYR A 126 3.70 -11.78 -0.84
CA TYR A 126 4.99 -11.08 -0.65
C TYR A 126 5.54 -11.28 0.76
N HIS A 127 4.67 -11.16 1.76
CA HIS A 127 5.01 -11.42 3.16
C HIS A 127 5.57 -12.84 3.34
N ASP A 128 4.84 -13.85 2.90
CA ASP A 128 5.20 -15.25 3.12
C ASP A 128 6.39 -15.70 2.24
N ALA A 129 6.59 -15.04 1.09
CA ALA A 129 7.76 -15.24 0.25
C ALA A 129 9.05 -14.61 0.83
N GLY A 130 8.94 -13.77 1.88
CA GLY A 130 10.08 -13.18 2.61
C GLY A 130 10.40 -11.73 2.26
N VAL A 131 9.74 -11.17 1.23
CA VAL A 131 9.77 -9.75 0.85
C VAL A 131 8.67 -8.98 1.56
N ASP A 132 8.75 -9.01 2.89
CA ASP A 132 7.65 -8.71 3.81
C ASP A 132 7.45 -7.23 4.19
N CYS A 133 8.23 -6.32 3.63
CA CYS A 133 8.06 -4.88 3.82
C CYS A 133 8.49 -4.09 2.58
N VAL A 134 8.14 -2.80 2.53
CA VAL A 134 8.49 -1.90 1.41
C VAL A 134 10.00 -1.76 1.29
N GLU A 135 10.72 -1.71 2.41
CA GLU A 135 12.19 -1.63 2.42
C GLU A 135 12.83 -2.82 1.68
N LYS A 136 12.37 -4.05 1.97
CA LYS A 136 12.88 -5.26 1.29
C LYS A 136 12.55 -5.27 -0.20
N ILE A 137 11.38 -4.79 -0.60
CA ILE A 137 11.04 -4.67 -2.03
C ILE A 137 11.90 -3.60 -2.71
N ALA A 138 12.20 -2.50 -2.02
CA ALA A 138 13.06 -1.44 -2.55
C ALA A 138 14.52 -1.91 -2.73
N SER A 139 15.00 -2.82 -1.88
CA SER A 139 16.34 -3.40 -1.94
C SER A 139 16.54 -4.46 -3.02
N LEU A 140 15.46 -4.96 -3.63
CA LEU A 140 15.58 -5.88 -4.78
C LEU A 140 16.30 -5.19 -5.93
N LYS A 141 17.08 -5.96 -6.69
CA LYS A 141 17.77 -5.55 -7.91
C LYS A 141 16.80 -4.98 -8.94
N ASP A 142 15.73 -5.72 -9.23
CA ASP A 142 14.73 -5.37 -10.23
C ASP A 142 13.41 -6.15 -9.99
N GLY A 143 12.46 -5.99 -10.93
CA GLY A 143 11.18 -6.70 -10.87
C GLY A 143 11.26 -8.18 -11.22
N GLU A 144 12.31 -8.63 -11.90
CA GLU A 144 12.50 -10.05 -12.24
C GLU A 144 12.82 -10.84 -10.97
N GLU A 145 13.69 -10.30 -10.10
CA GLU A 145 13.99 -10.89 -8.80
C GLU A 145 12.73 -11.08 -7.93
N LEU A 146 11.80 -10.10 -7.95
CA LEU A 146 10.53 -10.24 -7.23
C LEU A 146 9.68 -11.40 -7.79
N ILE A 147 9.65 -11.56 -9.11
CA ILE A 147 8.95 -12.67 -9.77
C ILE A 147 9.58 -13.99 -9.34
N GLU A 148 10.89 -14.13 -9.46
CA GLU A 148 11.64 -15.34 -9.09
C GLU A 148 11.36 -15.75 -7.64
N ILE A 149 11.47 -14.82 -6.68
CA ILE A 149 11.19 -15.07 -5.27
C ILE A 149 9.76 -15.58 -5.06
N THR A 150 8.78 -14.92 -5.69
CA THR A 150 7.37 -15.32 -5.51
C THR A 150 7.02 -16.63 -6.20
N SER A 151 7.57 -16.90 -7.39
CA SER A 151 7.40 -18.17 -8.11
C SER A 151 8.00 -19.32 -7.32
N ALA A 152 9.25 -19.18 -6.86
CA ALA A 152 9.91 -20.20 -6.04
C ALA A 152 9.15 -20.47 -4.73
N PHE A 153 8.54 -19.44 -4.13
CA PHE A 153 7.68 -19.62 -2.96
C PHE A 153 6.40 -20.37 -3.30
N ILE A 154 5.73 -20.04 -4.40
CA ILE A 154 4.51 -20.74 -4.83
C ILE A 154 4.80 -22.21 -5.11
N ASP A 155 5.86 -22.50 -5.87
CA ASP A 155 6.26 -23.86 -6.25
C ASP A 155 6.57 -24.73 -5.03
N ARG A 156 7.28 -24.18 -4.03
CA ARG A 156 7.66 -24.94 -2.83
C ARG A 156 6.55 -25.09 -1.79
N SER A 157 5.64 -24.11 -1.68
CA SER A 157 4.62 -24.07 -0.62
C SER A 157 3.22 -24.51 -1.08
N GLY A 158 2.99 -24.59 -2.39
CA GLY A 158 1.65 -24.79 -2.94
C GLY A 158 0.72 -23.61 -2.69
N PHE A 159 1.26 -22.40 -2.48
CA PHE A 159 0.45 -21.21 -2.24
C PHE A 159 -0.51 -20.97 -3.41
N ASP A 160 -1.80 -20.96 -3.13
CA ASP A 160 -2.85 -20.68 -4.09
C ASP A 160 -2.82 -19.19 -4.48
N GLY A 161 -2.08 -18.88 -5.54
CA GLY A 161 -1.84 -17.54 -6.05
C GLY A 161 -0.97 -17.55 -7.30
N ILE A 162 -0.76 -16.38 -7.89
CA ILE A 162 0.03 -16.21 -9.11
C ILE A 162 1.13 -15.18 -8.83
N PRO A 163 2.37 -15.40 -9.32
CA PRO A 163 3.41 -14.38 -9.26
C PRO A 163 2.95 -13.06 -9.94
N PRO A 164 3.58 -11.92 -9.59
CA PRO A 164 3.28 -10.67 -10.26
C PRO A 164 3.61 -10.74 -11.75
N THR A 165 2.87 -9.99 -12.55
CA THR A 165 3.28 -9.78 -13.95
C THR A 165 4.57 -8.94 -13.99
N PRO A 166 5.37 -9.00 -15.07
CA PRO A 166 6.60 -8.20 -15.19
C PRO A 166 6.38 -6.71 -14.96
N LYS A 167 5.25 -6.17 -15.46
CA LYS A 167 4.88 -4.78 -15.26
C LYS A 167 4.49 -4.47 -13.81
N GLU A 168 3.76 -5.36 -13.15
CA GLU A 168 3.41 -5.20 -11.74
C GLU A 168 4.67 -5.21 -10.86
N ALA A 169 5.57 -6.16 -11.10
CA ALA A 169 6.79 -6.31 -10.33
C ALA A 169 7.73 -5.10 -10.51
N ALA A 170 7.96 -4.68 -11.76
CA ALA A 170 8.76 -3.50 -12.05
C ALA A 170 8.18 -2.23 -11.41
N ASN A 171 6.85 -2.07 -11.43
CA ASN A 171 6.19 -0.94 -10.77
C ASN A 171 6.30 -1.04 -9.24
N ALA A 172 6.15 -2.23 -8.65
CA ALA A 172 6.26 -2.43 -7.21
C ALA A 172 7.64 -2.01 -6.69
N VAL A 173 8.73 -2.46 -7.34
CA VAL A 173 10.11 -2.06 -6.99
C VAL A 173 10.33 -0.57 -7.20
N LYS A 174 9.87 -0.02 -8.34
CA LYS A 174 9.98 1.41 -8.64
C LYS A 174 9.24 2.29 -7.64
N ASP A 175 8.05 1.89 -7.23
CA ASP A 175 7.23 2.64 -6.27
C ASP A 175 7.79 2.48 -4.85
N ALA A 176 8.27 1.29 -4.48
CA ALA A 176 8.93 1.05 -3.19
C ALA A 176 10.12 1.97 -2.98
N ARG A 177 10.98 2.13 -3.99
CA ARG A 177 12.15 3.03 -3.95
C ARG A 177 11.79 4.52 -3.79
N LYS A 178 10.54 4.91 -4.06
CA LYS A 178 10.06 6.29 -3.91
C LYS A 178 9.33 6.55 -2.60
N LEU A 179 8.93 5.48 -1.91
CA LEU A 179 8.21 5.60 -0.65
C LEU A 179 9.21 5.81 0.49
N PRO A 180 8.87 6.65 1.48
CA PRO A 180 9.68 6.73 2.69
C PRO A 180 9.58 5.41 3.46
N ILE A 181 10.70 5.00 4.07
CA ILE A 181 10.73 3.90 5.02
C ILE A 181 10.06 4.40 6.30
N VAL A 182 8.96 3.78 6.70
CA VAL A 182 8.17 4.20 7.87
C VAL A 182 8.11 3.14 8.96
N LEU A 183 8.35 1.87 8.61
CA LEU A 183 8.28 0.73 9.52
C LEU A 183 9.68 0.43 10.05
N GLU A 184 9.84 0.47 11.37
CA GLU A 184 11.00 -0.05 12.09
C GLU A 184 10.79 -1.55 12.32
N LEU A 185 11.77 -2.38 11.99
CA LEU A 185 11.70 -3.85 12.14
C LEU A 185 11.99 -4.30 13.58
#